data_AF-A0A9E3EBW9-F1
#
_entry.id   AF-A0A9E3EBW9-F1
#
_cell.length_a   1.000
_cell.length_b   1.000
_cell.length_c   1.000
_cell.angle_alpha   90.00
_cell.angle_beta   90.00
_cell.angle_gamma   90.00
#
_symmetry.space_group_name_H-M   'P 1'
#
loop_
_entity.id
_entity.type
_entity.pdbx_description
1 polymer ?
#
loop_
_entity_poly.entity_id
_entity_poly.type
_entity_poly.pdbx_seq_one_letter_code
_entity_poly.pdbx_strand_id
1 'polypeptide(L)'
;MTIQPIHIIGGGLAGAEAAWQAAQAGVPVVLHEMRPVRPTAAHQTDSLAELVCSNSFRSDDWEHNAVGLLHAEMRLLHSLIMRAADANQVPAGGALAVDRDGFSAAITQALEAHPLVEVRREEVSGTTHADWESVIVATGPLTSPALA
;
A
#
# COMPACT_ATOMS: atom_id res chain seq x y z
N MET A 1 13.71 -22.77 11.85
CA MET A 1 13.10 -21.69 12.65
C MET A 1 12.00 -21.09 11.79
N THR A 2 10.77 -20.99 12.29
CA THR A 2 9.68 -20.28 11.60
C THR A 2 9.91 -18.78 11.75
N ILE A 3 9.99 -18.06 10.64
CA ILE A 3 10.13 -16.59 10.63
C ILE A 3 8.84 -15.98 11.18
N GLN A 4 8.94 -15.11 12.19
CA GLN A 4 7.78 -14.39 12.74
C GLN A 4 7.27 -13.37 11.71
N PRO A 5 5.95 -13.12 11.65
CA PRO A 5 5.40 -12.18 10.70
C PRO A 5 5.76 -10.73 11.03
N ILE A 6 5.91 -9.90 10.00
CA ILE A 6 5.93 -8.45 10.15
C ILE A 6 4.48 -7.96 10.19
N HIS A 7 4.13 -7.21 11.22
CA HIS A 7 2.83 -6.55 11.31
C HIS A 7 2.90 -5.17 10.65
N ILE A 8 1.97 -4.89 9.74
CA ILE A 8 1.90 -3.61 9.03
C ILE A 8 0.55 -2.98 9.30
N ILE A 9 0.54 -1.79 9.91
CA ILE A 9 -0.69 -1.10 10.29
C ILE A 9 -1.01 -0.04 9.24
N GLY A 10 -2.10 -0.24 8.51
CA GLY A 10 -2.60 0.64 7.45
C GLY A 10 -2.36 0.08 6.05
N GLY A 11 -3.44 -0.14 5.30
CA GLY A 11 -3.43 -0.67 3.93
C GLY A 11 -3.37 0.42 2.84
N GLY A 12 -2.80 1.58 3.13
CA GLY A 12 -2.55 2.64 2.14
C GLY A 12 -1.37 2.31 1.21
N LEU A 13 -0.95 3.26 0.37
CA LEU A 13 0.16 3.08 -0.58
C LEU A 13 1.44 2.52 0.09
N ALA A 14 1.84 3.10 1.22
CA ALA A 14 3.06 2.69 1.91
C ALA A 14 2.94 1.29 2.55
N GLY A 15 1.81 0.98 3.18
CA GLY A 15 1.60 -0.32 3.81
C GLY A 15 1.44 -1.46 2.81
N ALA A 16 0.77 -1.19 1.68
CA ALA A 16 0.66 -2.14 0.58
C ALA A 16 2.04 -2.46 -0.04
N GLU A 17 2.86 -1.44 -0.30
CA GLU A 17 4.22 -1.66 -0.82
C GLU A 17 5.12 -2.36 0.20
N ALA A 18 5.06 -1.98 1.49
CA ALA A 18 5.83 -2.63 2.54
C ALA A 18 5.44 -4.12 2.69
N ALA A 19 4.14 -4.44 2.63
CA ALA A 19 3.65 -5.81 2.67
C ALA A 19 4.18 -6.62 1.49
N TRP A 20 4.10 -6.05 0.29
CA TRP A 20 4.61 -6.68 -0.92
C TRP A 20 6.10 -6.97 -0.83
N GLN A 21 6.91 -5.97 -0.47
CA GLN A 21 8.37 -6.11 -0.42
C GLN A 21 8.81 -7.13 0.64
N ALA A 22 8.21 -7.11 1.84
CA ALA A 22 8.49 -8.09 2.88
C ALA A 22 8.12 -9.53 2.44
N ALA A 23 6.95 -9.69 1.83
CA ALA A 23 6.48 -10.98 1.36
C ALA A 23 7.33 -11.53 0.20
N GLN A 24 7.76 -10.66 -0.72
CA GLN A 24 8.69 -11.02 -1.80
C GLN A 24 10.09 -11.40 -1.30
N ALA A 25 10.49 -10.89 -0.13
CA ALA A 25 11.70 -11.31 0.57
C ALA A 25 11.52 -12.61 1.37
N GLY A 26 10.35 -13.27 1.30
CA GLY A 26 10.06 -14.53 1.99
C GLY A 26 9.66 -14.38 3.46
N VAL A 27 9.33 -13.16 3.91
CA VAL A 27 8.91 -12.89 5.29
C VAL A 27 7.37 -12.87 5.35
N PRO A 28 6.72 -13.63 6.24
CA PRO A 28 5.27 -13.55 6.43
C PRO A 28 4.84 -12.14 6.86
N VAL A 29 3.67 -11.70 6.43
CA VAL A 29 3.11 -10.38 6.72
C VAL A 29 1.68 -10.51 7.21
N VAL A 30 1.35 -9.74 8.24
CA VAL A 30 -0.03 -9.46 8.63
C VAL A 30 -0.29 -7.98 8.34
N LEU A 31 -1.05 -7.70 7.29
CA LEU A 31 -1.45 -6.36 6.89
C LEU A 31 -2.81 -6.01 7.51
N HIS A 32 -2.79 -5.09 8.46
CA HIS A 32 -3.97 -4.60 9.14
C HIS A 32 -4.57 -3.40 8.40
N GLU A 33 -5.82 -3.50 7.99
CA GLU A 33 -6.56 -2.41 7.38
C GLU A 33 -7.90 -2.24 8.11
N MET A 34 -8.10 -1.08 8.71
CA MET A 34 -9.32 -0.81 9.47
C MET A 34 -10.54 -0.70 8.57
N ARG A 35 -10.39 -0.36 7.29
CA ARG A 35 -11.50 -0.31 6.32
C ARG A 35 -11.88 -1.73 5.85
N PRO A 36 -13.18 -2.04 5.71
CA PRO A 36 -14.32 -1.15 5.87
C PRO A 36 -14.88 -1.06 7.31
N VAL A 37 -14.35 -1.84 8.26
CA VAL A 37 -14.84 -1.93 9.65
C VAL A 37 -14.90 -0.55 10.32
N ARG A 38 -13.85 0.24 10.16
CA ARG A 38 -13.80 1.66 10.52
C ARG A 38 -13.49 2.48 9.27
N PRO A 39 -14.49 3.15 8.67
CA PRO A 39 -14.25 4.01 7.51
C PRO A 39 -13.54 5.30 7.92
N THR A 40 -13.09 6.05 6.91
CA THR A 40 -12.56 7.41 7.08
C THR A 40 -13.43 8.40 6.32
N ALA A 41 -13.24 9.70 6.53
CA ALA A 41 -13.96 10.73 5.79
C ALA A 41 -13.55 10.86 4.30
N ALA A 42 -12.42 10.26 3.89
CA ALA A 42 -11.87 10.42 2.54
C ALA A 42 -12.01 9.17 1.66
N HIS A 43 -11.90 7.99 2.25
CA HIS A 43 -11.98 6.71 1.54
C HIS A 43 -13.44 6.31 1.29
N GLN A 44 -13.72 5.78 0.11
CA GLN A 44 -15.04 5.37 -0.35
C GLN A 44 -15.17 3.85 -0.50
N THR A 45 -14.05 3.12 -0.48
CA THR A 45 -14.00 1.67 -0.69
C THR A 45 -13.29 0.96 0.45
N ASP A 46 -13.35 -0.37 0.41
CA ASP A 46 -12.53 -1.27 1.22
C ASP A 46 -11.21 -1.65 0.53
N SER A 47 -10.95 -1.13 -0.68
CA SER A 47 -9.75 -1.48 -1.42
C SER A 47 -8.49 -0.91 -0.77
N LEU A 48 -7.42 -1.70 -0.81
CA LEU A 48 -6.08 -1.28 -0.41
C LEU A 48 -5.56 -0.24 -1.41
N ALA A 49 -4.68 0.64 -0.93
CA ALA A 49 -4.04 1.69 -1.73
C ALA A 49 -5.00 2.62 -2.51
N GLU A 50 -6.24 2.80 -2.03
CA GLU A 50 -7.22 3.71 -2.64
C GLU A 50 -6.68 5.15 -2.77
N LEU A 51 -6.86 5.75 -3.95
CA LEU A 51 -6.47 7.13 -4.23
C LEU A 51 -7.63 8.10 -3.95
N VAL A 52 -7.56 8.81 -2.82
CA VAL A 52 -8.67 9.66 -2.32
C VAL A 52 -8.68 11.11 -2.84
N CYS A 53 -7.67 11.54 -3.58
CA CYS A 53 -7.57 12.92 -4.06
C CYS A 53 -7.31 13.00 -5.58
N SER A 54 -6.06 13.04 -6.00
CA SER A 54 -5.67 12.99 -7.42
C SER A 54 -5.48 11.54 -7.88
N ASN A 55 -5.74 11.26 -9.16
CA ASN A 55 -5.36 9.98 -9.77
C ASN A 55 -3.97 10.03 -10.43
N SER A 56 -3.22 11.11 -10.25
CA SER A 56 -1.89 11.27 -10.81
C SER A 56 -0.80 11.09 -9.76
N PHE A 57 0.20 10.27 -10.11
CA PHE A 57 1.49 10.13 -9.44
C PHE A 57 2.50 11.21 -9.87
N ARG A 58 2.04 12.25 -10.58
CA ARG A 58 2.85 13.34 -11.15
C ARG A 58 3.74 12.85 -12.30
N SER A 59 4.77 13.61 -12.64
CA SER A 59 5.64 13.37 -13.80
C SER A 59 6.29 11.99 -13.75
N ASP A 60 6.33 11.31 -14.89
CA ASP A 60 7.05 10.04 -15.09
C ASP A 60 8.37 10.22 -15.86
N ASP A 61 8.80 11.47 -16.04
CA ASP A 61 10.08 11.83 -16.67
C ASP A 61 11.22 11.60 -15.69
N TRP A 62 11.91 10.47 -15.81
CA TRP A 62 13.02 10.11 -14.94
C TRP A 62 14.33 10.87 -15.23
N GLU A 63 14.45 11.49 -16.40
CA GLU A 63 15.66 12.23 -16.79
C GLU A 63 15.68 13.64 -16.17
N HIS A 64 14.51 14.28 -16.05
CA HIS A 64 14.41 15.69 -15.63
C HIS A 64 13.48 15.93 -14.43
N ASN A 65 12.85 14.91 -13.87
CA ASN A 65 11.97 15.04 -12.71
C ASN A 65 12.33 14.07 -11.56
N ALA A 66 12.46 14.60 -10.34
CA ALA A 66 12.77 13.79 -9.16
C ALA A 66 11.70 12.73 -8.85
N VAL A 67 10.42 13.00 -9.14
CA VAL A 67 9.34 12.04 -8.94
C VAL A 67 9.41 10.93 -9.98
N GLY A 68 9.68 11.29 -11.25
CA GLY A 68 9.90 10.32 -12.31
C GLY A 68 11.12 9.42 -12.04
N LEU A 69 12.19 9.98 -11.48
CA LEU A 69 13.35 9.17 -11.06
C LEU A 69 12.99 8.17 -9.96
N LEU A 70 12.22 8.61 -8.95
CA LEU A 70 11.72 7.70 -7.91
C LEU A 70 10.86 6.58 -8.49
N HIS A 71 9.99 6.88 -9.46
CA HIS A 71 9.21 5.85 -10.15
C HIS A 71 10.12 4.83 -10.86
N ALA A 72 11.18 5.30 -11.53
CA ALA A 72 12.15 4.42 -12.19
C ALA A 72 12.86 3.50 -11.19
N GLU A 73 13.31 4.05 -10.04
CA GLU A 73 13.90 3.27 -8.96
C GLU A 73 12.91 2.23 -8.39
N MET A 74 11.66 2.63 -8.15
CA MET A 74 10.61 1.73 -7.68
C MET A 74 10.32 0.60 -8.67
N ARG A 75 10.36 0.88 -10.00
CA ARG A 75 10.23 -0.16 -11.04
C ARG A 75 11.41 -1.13 -11.01
N LEU A 76 12.64 -0.64 -10.83
CA LEU A 76 13.83 -1.50 -10.66
C LEU A 76 13.75 -2.38 -9.41
N LEU A 77 13.07 -1.90 -8.35
CA LEU A 77 12.81 -2.64 -7.12
C LEU A 77 11.51 -3.47 -7.18
N HIS A 78 10.96 -3.70 -8.37
CA HIS A 78 9.76 -4.52 -8.60
C HIS A 78 8.55 -4.11 -7.75
N SER A 79 8.34 -2.79 -7.61
CA SER A 79 7.25 -2.23 -6.83
C SER A 79 5.87 -2.70 -7.29
N LEU A 80 5.03 -3.08 -6.32
CA LEU A 80 3.63 -3.41 -6.58
C LEU A 80 2.84 -2.17 -7.00
N ILE A 81 3.09 -1.02 -6.35
CA ILE A 81 2.46 0.25 -6.70
C ILE A 81 2.76 0.61 -8.15
N MET A 82 4.03 0.59 -8.56
CA MET A 82 4.38 0.94 -9.95
C MET A 82 3.82 -0.07 -10.95
N ARG A 83 3.86 -1.37 -10.64
CA ARG A 83 3.27 -2.41 -11.50
C ARG A 83 1.76 -2.19 -11.70
N ALA A 84 1.03 -1.88 -10.64
CA ALA A 84 -0.40 -1.59 -10.71
C ALA A 84 -0.69 -0.28 -11.44
N ALA A 85 0.16 0.74 -11.27
CA ALA A 85 0.03 2.02 -11.95
C ALA A 85 0.24 1.87 -13.46
N ASP A 86 1.29 1.16 -13.88
CA ASP A 86 1.60 0.90 -15.29
C ASP A 86 0.46 0.11 -15.98
N ALA A 87 -0.12 -0.87 -15.29
CA ALA A 87 -1.22 -1.69 -15.82
C ALA A 87 -2.56 -0.92 -15.95
N ASN A 88 -2.74 0.17 -15.20
CA ASN A 88 -3.98 0.93 -15.15
C ASN A 88 -3.79 2.38 -15.62
N GLN A 89 -2.75 2.64 -16.41
CA GLN A 89 -2.40 4.00 -16.85
C GLN A 89 -3.48 4.60 -17.77
N VAL A 90 -3.78 5.89 -17.56
CA VAL A 90 -4.64 6.71 -18.43
C VAL A 90 -3.89 7.93 -18.98
N PRO A 91 -4.31 8.50 -20.13
CA PRO A 91 -3.62 9.66 -20.72
C PRO A 91 -3.57 10.88 -19.78
N ALA A 92 -2.37 11.43 -19.53
CA ALA A 92 -2.19 12.57 -18.61
C ALA A 92 -1.01 13.51 -18.93
N GLY A 93 -0.70 13.74 -20.21
CA GLY A 93 0.17 14.85 -20.62
C GLY A 93 1.57 14.87 -19.99
N GLY A 94 2.23 13.71 -19.91
CA GLY A 94 3.58 13.56 -19.32
C GLY A 94 3.61 13.18 -17.84
N ALA A 95 2.45 13.20 -17.17
CA ALA A 95 2.28 12.58 -15.86
C ALA A 95 1.89 11.10 -15.98
N LEU A 96 2.27 10.32 -14.97
CA LEU A 96 1.65 9.04 -14.69
C LEU A 96 0.33 9.30 -13.98
N ALA A 97 -0.78 8.98 -14.63
CA ALA A 97 -2.09 8.95 -14.01
C ALA A 97 -2.75 7.61 -14.27
N VAL A 98 -3.65 7.21 -13.37
CA VAL A 98 -4.25 5.87 -13.37
C VAL A 98 -5.76 5.92 -13.33
N ASP A 99 -6.40 4.86 -13.80
CA ASP A 99 -7.75 4.52 -13.37
C ASP A 99 -7.71 4.11 -11.88
N ARG A 100 -8.43 4.83 -11.03
CA ARG A 100 -8.31 4.68 -9.57
C ARG A 100 -8.78 3.32 -9.10
N ASP A 101 -9.90 2.87 -9.66
CA ASP A 101 -10.58 1.66 -9.22
C ASP A 101 -9.81 0.42 -9.72
N GLY A 102 -9.38 0.42 -10.99
CA GLY A 102 -8.50 -0.62 -11.52
C GLY A 102 -7.17 -0.71 -10.76
N PHE A 103 -6.57 0.43 -10.41
CA PHE A 103 -5.32 0.50 -9.65
C PHE A 103 -5.44 -0.13 -8.25
N SER A 104 -6.42 0.30 -7.46
CA SER A 104 -6.61 -0.19 -6.08
C SER A 104 -7.07 -1.65 -6.05
N ALA A 105 -7.91 -2.06 -7.01
CA ALA A 105 -8.34 -3.44 -7.16
C ALA A 105 -7.18 -4.38 -7.49
N ALA A 106 -6.28 -3.98 -8.39
CA ALA A 106 -5.12 -4.78 -8.77
C ALA A 106 -4.15 -5.00 -7.58
N ILE A 107 -3.95 -3.98 -6.75
CA ILE A 107 -3.12 -4.08 -5.53
C ILE A 107 -3.78 -5.00 -4.51
N THR A 108 -5.07 -4.80 -4.27
CA THR A 108 -5.85 -5.61 -3.33
C THR A 108 -5.80 -7.08 -3.70
N GLN A 109 -6.09 -7.40 -4.97
CA GLN A 109 -6.04 -8.76 -5.49
C GLN A 109 -4.63 -9.38 -5.36
N ALA A 110 -3.58 -8.62 -5.67
CA ALA A 110 -2.22 -9.11 -5.61
C ALA A 110 -1.79 -9.47 -4.17
N LEU A 111 -2.18 -8.66 -3.17
CA LEU A 111 -1.85 -8.90 -1.77
C LEU A 111 -2.70 -10.04 -1.18
N GLU A 112 -4.01 -10.05 -1.45
CA GLU A 112 -4.90 -11.12 -0.95
C GLU A 112 -4.58 -12.49 -1.57
N ALA A 113 -4.03 -12.53 -2.78
CA ALA A 113 -3.60 -13.78 -3.42
C ALA A 113 -2.19 -14.24 -3.00
N HIS A 114 -1.41 -13.42 -2.28
CA HIS A 114 -0.04 -13.75 -1.94
C HIS A 114 0.01 -14.72 -0.74
N PRO A 115 0.68 -15.88 -0.84
CA PRO A 115 0.62 -16.93 0.19
C PRO A 115 1.27 -16.55 1.54
N LEU A 116 2.08 -15.49 1.55
CA LEU A 116 2.74 -14.97 2.75
C LEU A 116 2.08 -13.69 3.30
N VAL A 117 0.98 -13.22 2.71
CA VAL A 117 0.29 -12.01 3.18
C VAL A 117 -1.07 -12.41 3.73
N GLU A 118 -1.31 -12.10 5.00
CA GLU A 118 -2.62 -12.15 5.62
C GLU A 118 -3.18 -10.72 5.71
N VAL A 119 -4.29 -10.44 5.04
CA VAL A 119 -4.99 -9.16 5.17
C VAL A 119 -6.03 -9.27 6.28
N ARG A 120 -5.84 -8.52 7.37
CA ARG A 120 -6.80 -8.46 8.49
C ARG A 120 -7.60 -7.17 8.44
N ARG A 121 -8.91 -7.32 8.33
CA ARG A 121 -9.86 -6.20 8.32
C ARG A 121 -10.22 -5.82 9.75
N GLU A 122 -9.33 -5.09 10.41
CA GLU A 122 -9.48 -4.69 11.82
C GLU A 122 -8.84 -3.32 12.11
N GLU A 123 -9.39 -2.63 13.10
CA GLU A 123 -8.73 -1.47 13.67
C GLU A 123 -7.71 -1.90 14.71
N VAL A 124 -6.46 -1.46 14.55
CA VAL A 124 -5.42 -1.64 15.56
C VAL A 124 -5.42 -0.46 16.52
N SER A 125 -5.50 -0.73 17.82
CA SER A 125 -5.42 0.26 18.90
C SER A 125 -4.09 0.17 19.64
N GLY A 126 -3.37 1.27 19.77
CA GLY A 126 -2.03 1.31 20.37
C GLY A 126 -0.96 0.62 19.51
N THR A 127 0.31 0.90 19.81
CA THR A 127 1.46 0.36 19.05
C THR A 127 2.16 -0.80 19.77
N THR A 128 1.84 -1.05 21.04
CA THR A 128 2.46 -2.09 21.86
C THR A 128 1.59 -3.33 21.92
N HIS A 129 1.92 -4.33 21.12
CA HIS A 129 1.36 -5.66 21.21
C HIS A 129 2.44 -6.62 21.68
N ALA A 130 2.24 -7.23 22.85
CA ALA A 130 3.26 -8.07 23.50
C ALA A 130 3.77 -9.22 22.60
N ASP A 131 2.93 -9.66 21.67
CA ASP A 131 3.20 -10.80 20.80
C ASP A 131 3.77 -10.40 19.41
N TRP A 132 4.01 -9.11 19.14
CA TRP A 132 4.53 -8.64 17.85
C TRP A 132 6.01 -8.27 17.96
N GLU A 133 6.87 -8.95 17.19
CA GLU A 133 8.32 -8.67 17.19
C GLU A 133 8.72 -7.52 16.26
N SER A 134 7.99 -7.31 15.17
CA SER A 134 8.34 -6.29 14.15
C SER A 134 7.07 -5.63 13.61
N VAL A 135 7.07 -4.30 13.61
CA VAL A 135 5.90 -3.48 13.26
C VAL A 135 6.30 -2.34 12.33
N ILE A 136 5.55 -2.16 11.24
CA ILE A 136 5.60 -0.98 10.37
C ILE A 136 4.27 -0.21 10.56
N VAL A 137 4.36 1.07 10.91
CA VAL A 137 3.19 1.95 11.03
C VAL A 137 3.06 2.77 9.74
N ALA A 138 1.98 2.55 8.98
CA ALA A 138 1.73 3.12 7.66
C ALA A 138 0.28 3.65 7.51
N THR A 139 -0.27 4.23 8.58
CA THR A 139 -1.69 4.63 8.69
C THR A 139 -2.06 5.94 7.97
N GLY A 140 -1.09 6.60 7.33
CA GLY A 140 -1.34 7.78 6.50
C GLY A 140 -1.81 9.00 7.30
N PRO A 141 -2.38 10.02 6.60
CA PRO A 141 -2.75 11.29 7.22
C PRO A 141 -4.02 11.22 8.09
N LEU A 142 -4.78 10.13 8.02
CA LEU A 142 -6.04 9.93 8.74
C LEU A 142 -5.93 8.77 9.74
N THR A 143 -4.79 8.67 10.44
CA THR A 143 -4.58 7.72 11.53
C THR A 143 -5.74 7.76 12.53
N SER A 144 -6.22 6.59 12.95
CA SER A 144 -7.33 6.51 13.87
C SER A 144 -6.93 7.06 15.25
N PRO A 145 -7.84 7.75 15.98
CA PRO A 145 -7.55 8.24 17.33
C PRO A 145 -7.15 7.16 18.34
N ALA A 146 -7.47 5.89 18.10
CA ALA A 146 -7.09 4.80 18.99
C ALA A 146 -5.61 4.38 18.85
N LEU A 147 -4.96 4.78 17.76
CA LEU A 147 -3.54 4.52 17.49
C LEU A 147 -2.64 5.76 17.67
N ALA A 148 -3.21 6.96 17.51
CA ALA A 148 -2.51 8.24 17.53
C ALA A 148 -1.92 8.65 18.89
#